data_AF-A0A5N5D5H5-F1
#
_entry.id   AF-A0A5N5D5H5-F1
#
_cell.length_a   1.000
_cell.length_b   1.000
_cell.length_c   1.000
_cell.angle_alpha   90.00
_cell.angle_beta   90.00
_cell.angle_gamma   90.00
#
_symmetry.space_group_name_H-M   'P 1'
#
loop_
_entity.id
_entity.type
_entity.pdbx_description
1 polymer ?
#
loop_
_entity_poly.entity_id
_entity_poly.type
_entity_poly.pdbx_seq_one_letter_code
_entity_poly.pdbx_strand_id
1 'polypeptide(L)'
;MSQSYQTFPSSSIHSSTDPSTHSIAEEETQLIRRDPADTTTDTLLTTMPGIFWTIGSLYGAASVAIGAFGAHGLKSRIADPQRIANWNTAAHYQLIHSGVILLASVAAPQNKLAMTLLTAGVTMFSGSIYLLVLDPARFKALGPVTPLGGLCMIGGWAALAFGRGRVPVPPRA
;
A
#
# COMPACT_ATOMS: atom_id res chain seq x y z
N MET A 1 -35.63 -56.66 71.33
CA MET A 1 -35.10 -56.66 69.95
C MET A 1 -35.63 -55.41 69.27
N SER A 2 -34.82 -54.34 69.30
CA SER A 2 -35.17 -52.98 68.90
C SER A 2 -35.15 -52.81 67.38
N GLN A 3 -36.22 -52.25 66.80
CA GLN A 3 -36.28 -51.86 65.39
C GLN A 3 -35.59 -50.51 65.20
N SER A 4 -34.61 -50.47 64.29
CA SER A 4 -33.84 -49.28 63.93
C SER A 4 -34.54 -48.49 62.83
N TYR A 5 -34.84 -47.22 63.11
CA TYR A 5 -35.38 -46.25 62.14
C TYR A 5 -34.24 -45.78 61.23
N GLN A 6 -34.35 -45.95 59.91
CA GLN A 6 -33.41 -45.34 58.95
C GLN A 6 -34.00 -44.03 58.42
N THR A 7 -33.23 -42.95 58.59
CA THR A 7 -33.50 -41.61 58.07
C THR A 7 -32.99 -41.46 56.63
N PHE A 8 -33.83 -40.94 55.74
CA PHE A 8 -33.44 -40.58 54.36
C PHE A 8 -32.72 -39.21 54.32
N PRO A 9 -31.70 -39.02 53.48
CA PRO A 9 -31.10 -37.70 53.27
C PRO A 9 -31.88 -36.88 52.24
N SER A 10 -32.03 -35.59 52.53
CA SER A 10 -32.63 -34.57 51.66
C SER A 10 -31.60 -34.10 50.63
N SER A 11 -31.85 -34.32 49.34
CA SER A 11 -31.00 -33.80 48.26
C SER A 11 -31.42 -32.37 47.91
N SER A 12 -30.55 -31.42 48.27
CA SER A 12 -30.62 -30.02 47.84
C SER A 12 -30.39 -29.90 46.33
N ILE A 13 -31.37 -29.38 45.59
CA ILE A 13 -31.21 -28.98 44.18
C ILE A 13 -30.27 -27.76 44.14
N HIS A 14 -29.07 -27.95 43.63
CA HIS A 14 -28.13 -26.87 43.33
C HIS A 14 -28.43 -26.34 41.92
N SER A 15 -29.03 -25.15 41.84
CA SER A 15 -29.19 -24.41 40.58
C SER A 15 -27.83 -23.90 40.12
N SER A 16 -27.15 -24.63 39.25
CA SER A 16 -25.97 -24.15 38.54
C SER A 16 -26.41 -23.13 37.48
N THR A 17 -26.35 -21.84 37.80
CA THR A 17 -26.33 -20.79 36.77
C THR A 17 -24.97 -20.84 36.09
N ASP A 18 -24.94 -21.39 34.88
CA ASP A 18 -23.76 -21.42 34.01
C ASP A 18 -23.35 -19.98 33.63
N PRO A 19 -22.11 -19.53 33.92
CA PRO A 19 -21.63 -18.20 33.54
C PRO A 19 -21.65 -17.93 32.02
N SER A 20 -21.73 -18.98 31.20
CA SER A 20 -21.72 -18.87 29.73
C SER A 20 -22.96 -18.17 29.16
N THR A 21 -24.10 -18.21 29.86
CA THR A 21 -25.37 -17.69 29.32
C THR A 21 -25.45 -16.16 29.39
N HIS A 22 -24.76 -15.53 30.34
CA HIS A 22 -24.69 -14.07 30.44
C HIS A 22 -23.80 -13.46 29.35
N SER A 23 -22.73 -14.15 28.95
CA SER A 23 -21.81 -13.69 27.91
C SER A 23 -22.48 -13.61 26.53
N ILE A 24 -23.31 -14.59 26.18
CA ILE A 24 -23.94 -14.67 24.85
C ILE A 24 -25.03 -13.59 24.72
N ALA A 25 -25.82 -13.36 25.78
CA ALA A 25 -26.86 -12.32 25.77
C ALA A 25 -26.26 -10.90 25.70
N GLU A 26 -25.11 -10.66 26.34
CA GLU A 26 -24.39 -9.39 26.23
C GLU A 26 -23.78 -9.18 24.85
N GLU A 27 -23.24 -10.24 24.22
CA GLU A 27 -22.72 -10.20 22.85
C GLU A 27 -23.81 -9.91 21.81
N GLU A 28 -24.98 -10.54 21.94
CA GLU A 28 -26.15 -10.25 21.10
C GLU A 28 -26.68 -8.82 21.32
N THR A 29 -26.68 -8.34 22.56
CA THR A 29 -27.09 -6.97 22.89
C THR A 29 -26.12 -5.93 22.35
N GLN A 30 -24.82 -6.24 22.32
CA GLN A 30 -23.76 -5.41 21.72
C GLN A 30 -23.86 -5.38 20.19
N LEU A 31 -24.17 -6.52 19.56
CA LEU A 31 -24.41 -6.62 18.12
C LEU A 31 -25.63 -5.80 17.66
N ILE A 32 -26.68 -5.76 18.48
CA ILE A 32 -27.90 -4.97 18.21
C ILE A 32 -27.70 -3.48 18.53
N ARG A 33 -26.82 -3.13 19.50
CA ARG A 33 -26.47 -1.76 19.88
C ARG A 33 -25.22 -1.25 19.15
N ARG A 34 -25.09 -1.52 17.85
CA ARG A 34 -24.05 -0.87 17.04
C ARG A 34 -24.60 0.42 16.45
N ASP A 35 -24.01 1.56 16.81
CA ASP A 35 -24.46 2.87 16.33
C ASP A 35 -24.15 3.00 14.82
N PRO A 36 -25.12 3.34 13.95
CA PRO A 36 -24.84 3.57 12.52
C PRO A 36 -23.76 4.65 12.27
N ALA A 37 -23.51 5.54 13.22
CA ALA A 37 -22.40 6.50 13.17
C ALA A 37 -21.01 5.82 13.28
N ASP A 38 -20.91 4.70 14.00
CA ASP A 38 -19.70 3.89 14.15
C ASP A 38 -19.35 3.22 12.81
N THR A 39 -20.36 2.67 12.13
CA THR A 39 -20.20 2.07 10.79
C THR A 39 -19.76 3.10 9.75
N THR A 40 -20.29 4.32 9.81
CA THR A 40 -19.92 5.39 8.87
C THR A 40 -18.48 5.83 9.10
N THR A 41 -18.07 5.97 10.36
CA THR A 41 -16.71 6.38 10.72
C THR A 41 -15.70 5.27 10.37
N ASP A 42 -16.04 4.01 10.62
CA ASP A 42 -15.27 2.84 10.20
C ASP A 42 -15.13 2.78 8.68
N THR A 43 -16.19 3.09 7.94
CA THR A 43 -16.17 3.11 6.46
C THR A 43 -15.28 4.25 5.94
N LEU A 44 -15.39 5.46 6.51
CA LEU A 44 -14.59 6.61 6.08
C LEU A 44 -13.10 6.49 6.46
N LEU A 45 -12.78 5.92 7.62
CA LEU A 45 -11.40 5.61 8.01
C LEU A 45 -10.79 4.48 7.16
N THR A 46 -11.62 3.56 6.65
CA THR A 46 -11.21 2.48 5.72
C THR A 46 -10.95 2.99 4.30
N THR A 47 -11.42 4.19 3.92
CA THR A 47 -11.42 4.67 2.53
C THR A 47 -10.22 5.54 2.15
N MET A 48 -9.34 5.92 3.09
CA MET A 48 -8.17 6.73 2.73
C MET A 48 -7.18 5.93 1.87
N PRO A 49 -6.91 6.34 0.61
CA PRO A 49 -5.99 5.61 -0.25
C PRO A 49 -4.60 5.60 0.39
N GLY A 50 -3.99 4.41 0.44
CA GLY A 50 -2.66 4.25 1.01
C GLY A 50 -1.66 5.18 0.33
N ILE A 51 -0.72 5.75 1.09
CA ILE A 51 0.22 6.77 0.59
C ILE A 51 0.91 6.38 -0.73
N PHE A 52 1.30 5.11 -0.89
CA PHE A 52 1.92 4.61 -2.12
C PHE A 52 0.96 4.52 -3.31
N TRP A 53 -0.33 4.24 -3.07
CA TRP A 53 -1.36 4.28 -4.11
C TRP A 53 -1.49 5.71 -4.66
N THR A 54 -1.55 6.69 -3.77
CA THR A 54 -1.60 8.11 -4.13
C THR A 54 -0.34 8.53 -4.88
N ILE A 55 0.85 8.18 -4.40
CA ILE A 55 2.12 8.48 -5.06
C ILE A 55 2.17 7.88 -6.47
N GLY A 56 1.82 6.59 -6.62
CA GLY A 56 1.78 5.93 -7.92
C GLY A 56 0.81 6.61 -8.88
N SER A 57 -0.37 7.00 -8.41
CA SER A 57 -1.35 7.72 -9.22
C SER A 57 -0.82 9.08 -9.69
N LEU A 58 -0.21 9.85 -8.78
CA LEU A 58 0.37 11.16 -9.11
C LEU A 58 1.55 11.04 -10.07
N TYR A 59 2.42 10.04 -9.89
CA TYR A 59 3.52 9.80 -10.82
C TYR A 59 3.05 9.38 -12.21
N GLY A 60 2.01 8.56 -12.30
CA GLY A 60 1.41 8.18 -13.57
C GLY A 60 0.84 9.40 -14.30
N ALA A 61 0.01 10.19 -13.61
CA ALA A 61 -0.56 11.41 -14.15
C ALA A 61 0.51 12.42 -14.59
N ALA A 62 1.52 12.65 -13.74
CA ALA A 62 2.64 13.53 -14.06
C ALA A 62 3.44 13.03 -15.27
N SER A 63 3.69 11.73 -15.38
CA SER A 63 4.42 11.17 -16.53
C SER A 63 3.66 11.37 -17.84
N VAL A 64 2.34 11.17 -17.85
CA VAL A 64 1.52 11.42 -19.04
C VAL A 64 1.59 12.89 -19.46
N ALA A 65 1.44 13.82 -18.51
CA ALA A 65 1.53 15.25 -18.78
C ALA A 65 2.92 15.66 -19.29
N ILE A 66 3.98 15.20 -18.63
CA ILE A 66 5.38 15.48 -18.97
C ILE A 66 5.75 14.86 -20.32
N GLY A 67 5.31 13.64 -20.61
CA GLY A 67 5.53 12.96 -21.89
C GLY A 67 4.81 13.68 -23.04
N ALA A 68 3.56 14.09 -22.84
CA ALA A 68 2.81 14.88 -23.82
C ALA A 68 3.50 16.23 -24.09
N PHE A 69 3.96 16.91 -23.04
CA PHE A 69 4.75 18.14 -23.16
C PHE A 69 6.05 17.90 -23.93
N GLY A 70 6.74 16.78 -23.71
CA GLY A 70 7.93 16.38 -24.45
C GLY A 70 7.67 16.25 -25.95
N ALA A 71 6.62 15.53 -26.32
CA ALA A 71 6.29 15.22 -27.70
C ALA A 71 5.77 16.42 -28.51
N HIS A 72 4.98 17.31 -27.89
CA HIS A 72 4.30 18.40 -28.60
C HIS A 72 4.92 19.78 -28.31
N GLY A 73 5.34 20.03 -27.07
CA GLY A 73 5.90 21.32 -26.65
C GLY A 73 7.42 21.37 -26.84
N LEU A 74 8.13 20.46 -26.17
CA LEU A 74 9.58 20.55 -25.98
C LEU A 74 10.38 20.33 -27.27
N LYS A 75 9.91 19.46 -28.17
CA LYS A 75 10.54 19.23 -29.49
C LYS A 75 10.69 20.49 -30.34
N SER A 76 9.78 21.46 -30.21
CA SER A 76 9.87 22.73 -30.93
C SER A 76 10.87 23.72 -30.31
N ARG A 77 11.31 23.47 -29.07
CA ARG A 77 12.19 24.35 -28.28
C ARG A 77 13.62 23.85 -28.17
N ILE A 78 13.83 22.53 -28.22
CA ILE A 78 15.13 21.89 -28.10
C ILE A 78 15.47 21.18 -29.41
N ALA A 79 16.51 21.65 -30.10
CA ALA A 79 16.96 21.09 -31.37
C ALA A 79 17.75 19.77 -31.20
N ASP A 80 18.35 19.55 -30.02
CA ASP A 80 19.14 18.36 -29.73
C ASP A 80 18.27 17.10 -29.59
N PRO A 81 18.35 16.14 -30.54
CA PRO A 81 17.54 14.93 -30.51
C PRO A 81 17.83 14.04 -29.29
N GLN A 82 19.06 14.04 -28.78
CA GLN A 82 19.44 13.22 -27.63
C GLN A 82 18.76 13.72 -26.35
N ARG A 83 18.63 15.05 -26.18
CA ARG A 83 17.90 15.64 -25.05
C ARG A 83 16.42 15.28 -25.10
N ILE A 84 15.81 15.29 -26.29
CA ILE A 84 14.43 14.84 -26.47
C ILE A 84 14.29 13.34 -26.17
N ALA A 85 15.24 12.51 -26.62
CA ALA A 85 15.24 11.09 -26.32
C ALA A 85 15.34 10.84 -24.80
N ASN A 86 16.24 11.53 -24.12
CA ASN A 86 16.40 11.44 -22.66
C ASN A 86 15.11 11.84 -21.91
N TRP A 87 14.43 12.91 -22.35
CA TRP A 87 13.13 13.31 -21.80
C TRP A 87 12.09 12.18 -21.89
N ASN A 88 11.98 11.56 -23.07
CA ASN A 88 11.04 10.48 -23.30
C ASN A 88 11.40 9.25 -22.45
N THR A 89 12.70 8.93 -22.31
CA THR A 89 13.16 7.86 -21.41
C THR A 89 12.73 8.13 -19.96
N ALA A 90 12.93 9.34 -19.46
CA ALA A 90 12.54 9.71 -18.11
C ALA A 90 11.03 9.59 -17.88
N ALA A 91 10.20 10.06 -18.82
CA ALA A 91 8.75 9.90 -18.80
C ALA A 91 8.34 8.43 -18.80
N HIS A 92 8.93 7.64 -19.69
CA HIS A 92 8.62 6.22 -19.82
C HIS A 92 8.95 5.44 -18.53
N TYR A 93 10.13 5.65 -17.95
CA TYR A 93 10.51 5.04 -16.68
C TYR A 93 9.58 5.47 -15.55
N GLN A 94 9.24 6.77 -15.45
CA GLN A 94 8.29 7.25 -14.45
C GLN A 94 6.92 6.57 -14.60
N LEU A 95 6.43 6.39 -15.84
CA LEU A 95 5.14 5.74 -16.09
C LEU A 95 5.15 4.27 -15.67
N ILE A 96 6.14 3.50 -16.12
CA ILE A 96 6.25 2.08 -15.80
C ILE A 96 6.30 1.89 -14.29
N HIS A 97 7.22 2.59 -13.61
CA HIS A 97 7.41 2.40 -12.18
C HIS A 97 6.26 2.98 -11.35
N SER A 98 5.50 3.95 -11.85
CA SER A 98 4.25 4.38 -11.22
C SER A 98 3.22 3.25 -11.18
N GLY A 99 3.08 2.49 -12.28
CA GLY A 99 2.24 1.30 -12.35
C GLY A 99 2.72 0.19 -11.44
N VAL A 100 4.05 0.00 -11.32
CA VAL A 100 4.63 -0.98 -10.40
C VAL A 100 4.36 -0.59 -8.94
N ILE A 101 4.45 0.70 -8.58
CA ILE A 101 4.13 1.20 -7.23
C ILE A 101 2.65 0.96 -6.92
N LEU A 102 1.74 1.28 -7.86
CA LEU A 102 0.30 1.00 -7.72
C LEU A 102 0.06 -0.50 -7.50
N LEU A 103 0.62 -1.34 -8.36
CA LEU A 103 0.47 -2.79 -8.27
C LEU A 103 1.04 -3.33 -6.94
N ALA A 104 2.24 -2.89 -6.55
CA ALA A 104 2.86 -3.30 -5.29
C ALA A 104 2.03 -2.88 -4.08
N SER A 105 1.38 -1.71 -4.12
CA SER A 105 0.54 -1.24 -3.03
C SER A 105 -0.70 -2.12 -2.78
N VAL A 106 -1.14 -2.87 -3.79
CA VAL A 106 -2.27 -3.82 -3.69
C VAL A 106 -1.79 -5.26 -3.52
N ALA A 107 -0.83 -5.70 -4.32
CA ALA A 107 -0.39 -7.09 -4.38
C ALA A 107 0.65 -7.45 -3.29
N ALA A 108 1.37 -6.46 -2.77
CA ALA A 108 2.37 -6.63 -1.72
C ALA A 108 2.38 -5.43 -0.75
N PRO A 109 1.24 -5.09 -0.12
CA PRO A 109 1.08 -3.86 0.67
C PRO A 109 2.06 -3.77 1.84
N GLN A 110 2.54 -4.91 2.34
CA GLN A 110 3.52 -4.99 3.44
C GLN A 110 4.96 -4.74 2.98
N ASN A 111 5.26 -4.82 1.68
CA ASN A 111 6.60 -4.61 1.14
C ASN A 111 6.88 -3.11 0.95
N LYS A 112 6.96 -2.38 2.06
CA LYS A 112 7.22 -0.94 2.07
C LYS A 112 8.60 -0.62 1.50
N LEU A 113 9.59 -1.48 1.72
CA LEU A 113 10.95 -1.30 1.19
C LEU A 113 10.95 -1.19 -0.33
N ALA A 114 10.27 -2.11 -1.03
CA ALA A 114 10.16 -2.07 -2.48
C ALA A 114 9.52 -0.77 -2.97
N MET A 115 8.37 -0.40 -2.40
CA MET A 115 7.65 0.80 -2.83
C MET A 115 8.44 2.10 -2.55
N THR A 116 9.14 2.17 -1.41
CA THR A 116 10.03 3.30 -1.09
C THR A 116 11.19 3.40 -2.06
N LEU A 117 11.87 2.28 -2.36
CA LEU A 117 12.98 2.24 -3.30
C LEU A 117 12.55 2.61 -4.72
N LEU A 118 11.39 2.13 -5.17
CA LEU A 118 10.81 2.50 -6.46
C LEU A 118 10.45 3.99 -6.51
N THR A 119 9.84 4.52 -5.46
CA THR A 119 9.45 5.94 -5.38
C THR A 119 10.67 6.85 -5.40
N ALA A 120 11.67 6.56 -4.55
CA ALA A 120 12.92 7.30 -4.51
C ALA A 120 13.68 7.18 -5.84
N GLY A 121 13.70 5.98 -6.42
CA GLY A 121 14.30 5.70 -7.72
C GLY A 121 13.68 6.54 -8.84
N VAL A 122 12.35 6.57 -8.96
CA VAL A 122 11.62 7.42 -9.94
C VAL A 122 11.95 8.89 -9.75
N THR A 123 11.89 9.39 -8.52
CA THR A 123 12.17 10.80 -8.22
C THR A 123 13.58 11.19 -8.65
N MET A 124 14.57 10.37 -8.28
CA MET A 124 15.97 10.65 -8.57
C MET A 124 16.30 10.46 -10.04
N PHE A 125 15.87 9.35 -10.66
CA PHE A 125 16.21 9.01 -12.04
C PHE A 125 15.46 9.89 -13.05
N SER A 126 14.14 9.91 -13.00
CA SER A 126 13.35 10.67 -13.98
C SER A 126 13.43 12.17 -13.70
N GLY A 127 13.36 12.57 -12.43
CA GLY A 127 13.44 13.98 -12.03
C GLY A 127 14.75 14.64 -12.42
N SER A 128 15.90 13.98 -12.20
CA SER A 128 17.21 14.54 -12.60
C SER A 128 17.31 14.71 -14.12
N ILE A 129 16.82 13.73 -14.90
CA ILE A 129 16.87 13.79 -16.36
C ILE A 129 15.99 14.93 -16.88
N TYR A 130 14.78 15.14 -16.32
CA TYR A 130 13.96 16.29 -16.74
C TYR A 130 14.68 17.61 -16.50
N LEU A 131 15.29 17.80 -15.33
CA LEU A 131 16.03 19.02 -15.00
C LEU A 131 17.25 19.20 -15.91
N LEU A 132 18.04 18.14 -16.12
CA LEU A 132 19.18 18.15 -17.05
C LEU A 132 18.77 18.42 -18.49
N VAL A 133 17.59 17.96 -18.93
CA VAL A 133 17.08 18.26 -20.25
C VAL A 133 16.61 19.71 -20.34
N LEU A 134 16.03 20.31 -19.30
CA LEU A 134 15.61 21.72 -19.34
C LEU A 134 16.80 22.68 -19.32
N ASP A 135 17.74 22.47 -18.41
CA ASP A 135 18.92 23.32 -18.25
C ASP A 135 20.15 22.51 -17.82
N PRO A 136 20.89 21.93 -18.78
CA PRO A 136 22.05 21.09 -18.49
C PRO A 136 23.16 21.84 -17.74
N ALA A 137 23.32 23.14 -18.00
CA ALA A 137 24.38 23.95 -17.40
C ALA A 137 24.11 24.20 -15.92
N ARG A 138 22.86 24.57 -15.59
CA ARG A 138 22.44 24.79 -14.20
C ARG A 138 22.36 23.51 -13.39
N PHE A 139 21.92 22.41 -14.00
CA PHE A 139 21.64 21.16 -13.29
C PHE A 139 22.70 20.07 -13.46
N LYS A 140 23.89 20.41 -13.99
CA LYS A 140 25.00 19.46 -14.22
C LYS A 140 25.33 18.57 -13.02
N ALA A 141 25.22 19.10 -11.80
CA ALA A 141 25.48 18.37 -10.56
C ALA A 141 24.49 17.21 -10.29
N LEU A 142 23.34 17.18 -10.98
CA LEU A 142 22.38 16.08 -10.89
C LEU A 142 22.76 14.88 -11.77
N GLY A 143 23.81 14.97 -12.59
CA GLY A 143 24.29 13.86 -13.41
C GLY A 143 24.50 12.56 -12.61
N PRO A 144 25.24 12.59 -11.48
CA PRO A 144 25.43 11.42 -10.61
C PRO A 144 24.18 10.95 -9.86
N VAL A 145 23.12 11.77 -9.78
CA VAL A 145 21.86 11.39 -9.11
C VAL A 145 21.08 10.37 -9.96
N THR A 146 21.17 10.46 -11.28
CA THR A 146 20.51 9.53 -12.21
C THR A 146 20.89 8.07 -11.97
N PRO A 147 22.18 7.66 -11.97
CA PRO A 147 22.54 6.26 -11.72
C PRO A 147 22.17 5.78 -10.32
N LEU A 148 22.20 6.66 -9.31
CA LEU A 148 21.71 6.33 -7.96
C LEU A 148 20.21 6.02 -7.96
N GLY A 149 19.42 6.80 -8.70
CA GLY A 149 18.00 6.52 -8.92
C GLY A 149 17.77 5.16 -9.60
N GLY A 150 18.57 4.84 -10.61
CA GLY A 150 18.54 3.52 -11.27
C GLY A 150 18.86 2.36 -10.32
N LEU A 151 19.87 2.53 -9.45
CA LEU A 151 20.20 1.56 -8.40
C LEU A 151 19.04 1.35 -7.42
N CYS A 152 18.35 2.42 -7.01
CA CYS A 152 17.16 2.31 -6.18
C CYS A 152 16.03 1.57 -6.89
N MET A 153 15.79 1.83 -8.18
CA MET A 153 14.79 1.07 -8.95
C MET A 153 15.12 -0.42 -9.02
N ILE A 154 16.38 -0.78 -9.29
CA ILE A 154 16.86 -2.17 -9.29
C ILE A 154 16.62 -2.80 -7.92
N GLY A 155 17.00 -2.12 -6.83
CA GLY A 155 16.76 -2.56 -5.47
C GLY A 155 15.27 -2.74 -5.16
N GLY A 156 14.41 -1.85 -5.67
CA GLY A 156 12.96 -1.95 -5.54
C GLY A 156 12.39 -3.21 -6.20
N TRP A 157 12.83 -3.51 -7.43
CA TRP A 157 12.47 -4.76 -8.12
C TRP A 157 12.99 -6.00 -7.39
N ALA A 158 14.24 -5.97 -6.92
CA ALA A 158 14.80 -7.06 -6.14
C ALA A 158 14.01 -7.27 -4.82
N ALA A 159 13.65 -6.18 -4.15
CA ALA A 159 12.80 -6.24 -2.96
C ALA A 159 11.41 -6.80 -3.27
N LEU A 160 10.81 -6.54 -4.43
CA LEU A 160 9.57 -7.22 -4.84
C LEU A 160 9.76 -8.71 -5.07
N ALA A 161 10.87 -9.11 -5.69
CA ALA A 161 11.15 -10.51 -6.01
C ALA A 161 11.37 -11.35 -4.73
N PHE A 162 12.11 -10.82 -3.76
CA PHE A 162 12.53 -11.59 -2.58
C PHE A 162 11.78 -11.22 -1.29
N GLY A 163 11.13 -10.06 -1.24
CA GLY A 163 10.43 -9.54 -0.05
C GLY A 163 8.99 -10.01 0.14
N ARG A 164 8.58 -11.12 -0.50
CA ARG A 164 7.23 -11.67 -0.30
C ARG A 164 7.10 -12.22 1.12
N GLY A 165 6.52 -11.43 2.03
CA GLY A 165 5.68 -11.97 3.08
C GLY A 165 4.60 -12.83 2.41
N ARG A 166 4.46 -14.09 2.86
CA ARG A 166 3.56 -15.11 2.31
C ARG A 166 2.25 -14.46 1.84
N VAL A 167 1.98 -14.50 0.53
CA VAL A 167 0.66 -14.10 0.03
C VAL A 167 -0.33 -15.06 0.67
N PRO A 168 -1.32 -14.58 1.45
CA PRO A 168 -2.37 -15.44 1.96
C PRO A 168 -3.04 -16.10 0.77
N VAL A 169 -2.81 -17.40 0.60
CA VAL A 169 -3.55 -18.18 -0.39
C VAL A 169 -4.95 -18.34 0.21
N PRO A 170 -6.01 -17.84 -0.44
CA PRO A 170 -7.36 -18.08 0.05
C PRO A 170 -7.58 -19.61 0.14
N PRO A 171 -8.27 -20.10 1.19
CA PRO A 171 -8.62 -21.52 1.28
C PRO A 171 -9.30 -21.95 -0.02
N ARG A 172 -8.84 -23.05 -0.63
CA ARG A 172 -9.60 -23.66 -1.71
C ARG A 172 -10.89 -24.21 -1.09
N ALA A 173 -12.02 -23.75 -1.58
CA ALA A 173 -13.35 -24.26 -1.22
C ALA A 173 -13.48 -25.74 -1.59
#